data_AF-A0A5C6C3J6-F1
#
_entry.id   AF-A0A5C6C3J6-F1
#
_cell.length_a   1.000
_cell.length_b   1.000
_cell.length_c   1.000
_cell.angle_alpha   90.00
_cell.angle_beta   90.00
_cell.angle_gamma   90.00
#
_symmetry.space_group_name_H-M   'P 1'
#
loop_
_entity.id
_entity.type
_entity.pdbx_description
1 polymer ?
#
loop_
_entity_poly.entity_id
_entity_poly.type
_entity_poly.pdbx_seq_one_letter_code
_entity_poly.pdbx_strand_id
1 'polypeptide(L)'
;MLAIEFPLRCRTLLSKLEPMSEIEVQAFWKTMVSIADNADAIHSLGETPEHSVGGGIAVLVVLHSDWLKEEETREHWCADQFRILVENPPPRPDFDVASSSSDSYFRNFEAIIAISILKEDPCAVEIRRWCAMNLTGYSYSVAKDVMDFAFHWRAEFGSTFRQLQKLAVNAAGVRFVFETTKGGNSIFNCPNAAYDIDDRMDLLVDEFSAGETSDGSIDFVHVTSAATDQIKSLFLAERSLSSEDDLHSKLREKLERLSGFESDLIKAAFGWLERFQEIEEQTDRDQAVELMEVITSGLLRPLGSTSTAIADSQRDGEGFYRHPRDFENWWFSVLVNAIVHLDSTEQAKRLWLPLLSLGLDRLHWVEGFLSSWFIYGSRDPHDVRRFCEHWKEMIQFAWNQQNWLESPVRHNETNETLFIRLMGHLSFGESAVVDERLRSVVGSMQTEYEQWADRFLPHPEVVRAYAGLLAGDAFVDLRRKGIAQIAAATEDFNDWHWRSHYYLTSALLKLLEVYWRENQGSVIRDSSLRDDFTKVLKTMTDRQIPRALEMQDRLIRSRRSPNS
;
A
#
# COMPACT_ATOMS: atom_id res chain seq x y z
N MET A 1 -23.48 16.25 -24.06
CA MET A 1 -23.05 16.85 -22.76
C MET A 1 -23.80 16.22 -21.59
N LEU A 2 -25.15 16.23 -21.55
CA LEU A 2 -25.91 15.53 -20.50
C LEU A 2 -25.56 14.04 -20.38
N ALA A 3 -25.34 13.31 -21.49
CA ALA A 3 -25.01 11.88 -21.41
C ALA A 3 -23.55 11.56 -21.02
N ILE A 4 -22.67 12.56 -20.95
CA ILE A 4 -21.31 12.42 -20.41
C ILE A 4 -21.32 12.71 -18.89
N GLU A 5 -22.06 13.72 -18.45
CA GLU A 5 -22.12 14.12 -17.04
C GLU A 5 -23.01 13.20 -16.20
N PHE A 6 -24.07 12.64 -16.79
CA PHE A 6 -25.02 11.79 -16.08
C PHE A 6 -24.38 10.52 -15.47
N PRO A 7 -23.56 9.71 -16.16
CA PRO A 7 -22.94 8.53 -15.56
C PRO A 7 -21.96 8.92 -14.43
N LEU A 8 -21.25 10.05 -14.54
CA LEU A 8 -20.40 10.56 -13.45
C LEU A 8 -21.21 10.94 -12.20
N ARG A 9 -22.40 11.53 -12.41
CA ARG A 9 -23.36 11.80 -11.32
C ARG A 9 -23.86 10.49 -10.70
N CYS A 10 -24.23 9.50 -11.51
CA CYS A 10 -24.66 8.18 -11.02
C CYS A 10 -23.56 7.54 -10.17
N ARG A 11 -22.32 7.57 -10.66
CA ARG A 11 -21.15 7.09 -9.94
C ARG A 11 -20.97 7.80 -8.60
N THR A 12 -21.10 9.12 -8.57
CA THR A 12 -20.98 9.90 -7.33
C THR A 12 -22.04 9.50 -6.29
N LEU A 13 -23.29 9.30 -6.72
CA LEU A 13 -24.38 8.86 -5.83
C LEU A 13 -24.10 7.45 -5.27
N LEU A 14 -23.72 6.52 -6.14
CA LEU A 14 -23.43 5.13 -5.77
C LEU A 14 -22.23 5.02 -4.84
N SER A 15 -21.12 5.71 -5.12
CA SER A 15 -19.92 5.66 -4.28
C SER A 15 -20.13 6.23 -2.88
N LYS A 16 -21.08 7.15 -2.70
CA LYS A 16 -21.44 7.73 -1.40
C LYS A 16 -22.58 6.99 -0.71
N LEU A 17 -23.29 6.14 -1.44
CA LEU A 17 -24.53 5.49 -1.00
C LEU A 17 -25.55 6.51 -0.44
N GLU A 18 -25.61 7.68 -1.07
CA GLU A 18 -26.43 8.80 -0.60
C GLU A 18 -27.76 8.83 -1.36
N PRO A 19 -28.90 8.49 -0.73
CA PRO A 19 -30.19 8.49 -1.40
C PRO A 19 -30.65 9.92 -1.71
N MET A 20 -31.32 10.08 -2.84
CA MET A 20 -31.97 11.34 -3.23
C MET A 20 -33.32 11.52 -2.53
N SER A 21 -33.80 12.77 -2.42
CA SER A 21 -35.19 13.02 -2.03
C SER A 21 -36.18 12.57 -3.11
N GLU A 22 -37.46 12.40 -2.74
CA GLU A 22 -38.52 11.95 -3.65
C GLU A 22 -38.66 12.86 -4.89
N ILE A 23 -38.50 14.18 -4.72
CA ILE A 23 -38.54 15.15 -5.83
C ILE A 23 -37.34 14.99 -6.75
N GLU A 24 -36.16 14.74 -6.17
CA GLU A 24 -34.92 14.57 -6.91
C GLU A 24 -34.88 13.26 -7.69
N VAL A 25 -35.35 12.14 -7.09
CA VAL A 25 -35.43 10.84 -7.78
C VAL A 25 -36.43 10.89 -8.94
N GLN A 26 -37.55 11.60 -8.80
CA GLN A 26 -38.50 11.78 -9.91
C GLN A 26 -37.88 12.59 -11.06
N ALA A 27 -37.12 13.65 -10.76
CA ALA A 27 -36.41 14.43 -11.76
C ALA A 27 -35.30 13.59 -12.43
N PHE A 28 -34.56 12.82 -11.64
CA PHE A 28 -33.51 11.89 -12.09
C PHE A 28 -34.07 10.84 -13.06
N TRP A 29 -35.19 10.19 -12.69
CA TRP A 29 -35.92 9.26 -13.54
C TRP A 29 -36.28 9.87 -14.90
N LYS A 30 -36.88 11.06 -14.90
CA LYS A 30 -37.25 11.76 -16.15
C LYS A 30 -36.04 12.05 -17.03
N THR A 31 -34.90 12.43 -16.44
CA THR A 31 -33.66 12.62 -17.19
C THR A 31 -33.16 11.31 -17.80
N MET A 32 -33.14 10.22 -17.03
CA MET A 32 -32.72 8.91 -17.53
C MET A 32 -33.60 8.41 -18.68
N VAL A 33 -34.93 8.48 -18.53
CA VAL A 33 -35.87 8.10 -19.60
C VAL A 33 -35.66 8.98 -20.84
N SER A 34 -35.49 10.29 -20.66
CA SER A 34 -35.19 11.19 -21.77
C SER A 34 -33.87 10.83 -22.48
N ILE A 35 -32.86 10.32 -21.79
CA ILE A 35 -31.62 9.87 -22.42
C ILE A 35 -31.88 8.62 -23.27
N ALA A 36 -32.61 7.63 -22.73
CA ALA A 36 -32.99 6.41 -23.45
C ALA A 36 -33.83 6.72 -24.70
N ASP A 37 -34.84 7.58 -24.59
CA ASP A 37 -35.72 7.98 -25.70
C ASP A 37 -34.97 8.72 -26.83
N ASN A 38 -33.81 9.31 -26.52
CA ASN A 38 -32.99 10.06 -27.47
C ASN A 38 -31.67 9.34 -27.81
N ALA A 39 -31.57 8.03 -27.56
CA ALA A 39 -30.33 7.26 -27.73
C ALA A 39 -29.73 7.40 -29.14
N ASP A 40 -30.53 7.28 -30.20
CA ASP A 40 -30.07 7.42 -31.59
C ASP A 40 -29.42 8.78 -31.86
N ALA A 41 -30.02 9.85 -31.34
CA ALA A 41 -29.48 11.20 -31.48
C ALA A 41 -28.17 11.35 -30.72
N ILE A 42 -28.05 10.73 -29.54
CA ILE A 42 -26.83 10.77 -28.71
C ILE A 42 -25.70 9.98 -29.38
N HIS A 43 -25.99 8.81 -29.95
CA HIS A 43 -25.04 8.05 -30.76
C HIS A 43 -24.51 8.85 -31.95
N SER A 44 -25.37 9.61 -32.63
CA SER A 44 -24.95 10.46 -33.75
C SER A 44 -23.93 11.54 -33.38
N LEU A 45 -23.82 11.86 -32.09
CA LEU A 45 -22.82 12.78 -31.52
C LEU A 45 -21.54 12.08 -31.05
N GLY A 46 -21.46 10.75 -31.18
CA GLY A 46 -20.33 9.94 -30.68
C GLY A 46 -20.36 9.69 -29.17
N GLU A 47 -21.50 9.94 -28.51
CA GLU A 47 -21.72 9.63 -27.09
C GLU A 47 -22.36 8.23 -26.93
N THR A 48 -22.24 7.63 -25.75
CA THR A 48 -22.71 6.26 -25.44
C THR A 48 -23.80 6.32 -24.36
N PRO A 49 -25.09 6.51 -24.74
CA PRO A 49 -26.20 6.67 -23.80
C PRO A 49 -26.38 5.48 -22.85
N GLU A 50 -25.91 4.29 -23.23
CA GLU A 50 -25.94 3.06 -22.44
C GLU A 50 -25.27 3.21 -21.08
N HIS A 51 -24.16 3.97 -21.00
CA HIS A 51 -23.50 4.26 -19.72
C HIS A 51 -24.40 5.07 -18.79
N SER A 52 -25.14 6.03 -19.35
CA SER A 52 -26.10 6.85 -18.59
C SER A 52 -27.30 6.04 -18.12
N VAL A 53 -27.90 5.25 -19.02
CA VAL A 53 -29.08 4.44 -18.70
C VAL A 53 -28.72 3.36 -17.68
N GLY A 54 -27.62 2.63 -17.88
CA GLY A 54 -27.15 1.64 -16.92
C GLY A 54 -26.81 2.24 -15.55
N GLY A 55 -26.14 3.39 -15.52
CA GLY A 55 -25.86 4.10 -14.27
C GLY A 55 -27.12 4.57 -13.55
N GLY A 56 -28.11 5.05 -14.30
CA GLY A 56 -29.40 5.45 -13.74
C GLY A 56 -30.17 4.26 -13.15
N ILE A 57 -30.20 3.12 -13.85
CA ILE A 57 -30.80 1.89 -13.35
C ILE A 57 -30.09 1.43 -12.08
N ALA A 58 -28.76 1.43 -12.04
CA ALA A 58 -27.99 1.06 -10.85
C ALA A 58 -28.32 1.95 -9.65
N VAL A 59 -28.40 3.27 -9.82
CA VAL A 59 -28.82 4.20 -8.76
C VAL A 59 -30.21 3.85 -8.23
N LEU A 60 -31.17 3.57 -9.11
CA LEU A 60 -32.54 3.27 -8.71
C LEU A 60 -32.65 1.93 -8.00
N VAL A 61 -31.99 0.89 -8.50
CA VAL A 61 -31.98 -0.45 -7.90
C VAL A 61 -31.31 -0.43 -6.52
N VAL A 62 -30.18 0.27 -6.39
CA VAL A 62 -29.37 0.24 -5.15
C VAL A 62 -29.92 1.18 -4.08
N LEU A 63 -30.31 2.41 -4.45
CA LEU A 63 -30.64 3.47 -3.49
C LEU A 63 -32.15 3.72 -3.36
N HIS A 64 -32.95 3.26 -4.32
CA HIS A 64 -34.37 3.61 -4.44
C HIS A 64 -35.26 2.41 -4.85
N SER A 65 -34.92 1.20 -4.39
CA SER A 65 -35.65 -0.03 -4.74
C SER A 65 -37.12 0.03 -4.31
N ASP A 66 -37.42 0.57 -3.13
CA ASP A 66 -38.80 0.74 -2.65
C ASP A 66 -39.59 1.69 -3.56
N TRP A 67 -39.00 2.84 -3.89
CA TRP A 67 -39.59 3.82 -4.82
C TRP A 67 -39.84 3.19 -6.18
N LEU A 68 -38.94 2.33 -6.69
CA LEU A 68 -39.10 1.63 -7.96
C LEU A 68 -40.28 0.64 -7.92
N LYS A 69 -40.44 -0.10 -6.81
CA LYS A 69 -41.50 -1.10 -6.58
C LYS A 69 -42.90 -0.49 -6.36
N GLU A 70 -43.00 0.81 -6.05
CA GLU A 70 -44.28 1.51 -5.88
C GLU A 70 -45.10 1.64 -7.17
N GLU A 71 -44.45 1.71 -8.34
CA GLU A 71 -45.14 1.69 -9.64
C GLU A 71 -44.52 0.63 -10.56
N GLU A 72 -45.30 -0.41 -10.83
CA GLU A 72 -44.95 -1.55 -11.68
C GLU A 72 -44.39 -1.13 -13.05
N THR A 73 -44.86 -0.02 -13.62
CA THR A 73 -44.38 0.50 -14.90
C THR A 73 -42.91 0.93 -14.88
N ARG A 74 -42.44 1.51 -13.76
CA ARG A 74 -41.05 1.95 -13.60
C ARG A 74 -40.11 0.75 -13.45
N GLU A 75 -40.51 -0.21 -12.62
CA GLU A 75 -39.77 -1.46 -12.43
C GLU A 75 -39.62 -2.25 -13.74
N HIS A 76 -40.73 -2.46 -14.46
CA HIS A 76 -40.70 -3.15 -15.75
C HIS A 76 -39.82 -2.42 -16.78
N TRP A 77 -39.92 -1.08 -16.84
CA TRP A 77 -39.09 -0.31 -17.75
C TRP A 77 -37.60 -0.46 -17.43
N CYS A 78 -37.21 -0.40 -16.15
CA CYS A 78 -35.82 -0.63 -15.72
C CYS A 78 -35.35 -2.04 -16.11
N ALA A 79 -36.16 -3.06 -15.84
CA ALA A 79 -35.83 -4.44 -16.18
C ALA A 79 -35.66 -4.65 -17.69
N ASP A 80 -36.57 -4.07 -18.50
CA ASP A 80 -36.51 -4.15 -19.96
C ASP A 80 -35.29 -3.44 -20.53
N GLN A 81 -35.00 -2.22 -20.08
CA GLN A 81 -33.81 -1.49 -20.51
C GLN A 81 -32.53 -2.20 -20.09
N PHE A 82 -32.48 -2.73 -18.87
CA PHE A 82 -31.31 -3.44 -18.40
C PHE A 82 -31.06 -4.73 -19.20
N ARG A 83 -32.12 -5.49 -19.51
CA ARG A 83 -32.02 -6.65 -20.40
C ARG A 83 -31.46 -6.27 -21.77
N ILE A 84 -31.95 -5.19 -22.38
CA ILE A 84 -31.43 -4.70 -23.67
C ILE A 84 -29.92 -4.42 -23.58
N LEU A 85 -29.48 -3.78 -22.50
CA LEU A 85 -28.06 -3.43 -22.28
C LEU A 85 -27.18 -4.67 -22.04
N VAL A 86 -27.68 -5.69 -21.34
CA VAL A 86 -26.94 -6.95 -21.11
C VAL A 86 -26.83 -7.76 -22.41
N GLU A 87 -27.90 -7.80 -23.21
CA GLU A 87 -27.92 -8.48 -24.51
C GLU A 87 -27.05 -7.75 -25.56
N ASN A 88 -26.98 -6.42 -25.47
CA ASN A 88 -26.24 -5.56 -26.40
C ASN A 88 -25.37 -4.56 -25.64
N PRO A 89 -24.31 -5.02 -24.93
CA PRO A 89 -23.48 -4.13 -24.14
C PRO A 89 -22.73 -3.16 -25.05
N PRO A 90 -22.52 -1.90 -24.61
CA PRO A 90 -21.75 -0.94 -25.38
C PRO A 90 -20.34 -1.50 -25.64
N PRO A 91 -19.78 -1.30 -26.84
CA PRO A 91 -18.47 -1.83 -27.18
C PRO A 91 -17.41 -1.21 -26.27
N ARG A 92 -16.41 -2.03 -25.91
CA ARG A 92 -15.26 -1.54 -25.16
C ARG A 92 -14.49 -0.52 -26.02
N PRO A 93 -14.08 0.65 -25.47
CA PRO A 93 -13.27 1.61 -26.22
C PRO A 93 -11.96 1.01 -26.73
N ASP A 94 -11.49 1.44 -27.90
CA ASP A 94 -10.30 0.88 -28.57
C ASP A 94 -9.00 0.97 -27.75
N PHE A 95 -8.92 1.96 -26.86
CA PHE A 95 -7.74 2.22 -26.01
C PHE A 95 -7.96 1.82 -24.54
N ASP A 96 -9.02 1.07 -24.25
CA ASP A 96 -9.31 0.62 -22.89
C ASP A 96 -8.40 -0.53 -22.47
N VAL A 97 -7.67 -0.32 -21.39
CA VAL A 97 -6.80 -1.32 -20.77
C VAL A 97 -7.43 -1.82 -19.47
N ALA A 98 -7.08 -3.03 -19.03
CA ALA A 98 -7.64 -3.59 -17.79
C ALA A 98 -7.45 -2.67 -16.56
N SER A 99 -6.37 -1.87 -16.57
CA SER A 99 -6.01 -0.89 -15.54
C SER A 99 -6.58 0.52 -15.76
N SER A 100 -7.47 0.72 -16.74
CA SER A 100 -8.17 1.99 -16.92
C SER A 100 -8.90 2.37 -15.64
N SER A 101 -8.70 3.61 -15.18
CA SER A 101 -9.32 4.11 -13.94
C SER A 101 -10.78 4.57 -14.13
N SER A 102 -11.35 4.42 -15.33
CA SER A 102 -12.75 4.74 -15.58
C SER A 102 -13.65 3.72 -14.88
N ASP A 103 -14.56 4.23 -14.05
CA ASP A 103 -15.51 3.45 -13.27
C ASP A 103 -16.97 3.87 -13.55
N SER A 104 -17.17 4.61 -14.63
CA SER A 104 -18.46 5.15 -15.06
C SER A 104 -18.96 4.50 -16.35
N TYR A 105 -18.43 3.32 -16.69
CA TYR A 105 -18.89 2.52 -17.81
C TYR A 105 -20.02 1.57 -17.40
N PHE A 106 -20.78 1.11 -18.39
CA PHE A 106 -21.92 0.21 -18.18
C PHE A 106 -21.54 -1.02 -17.35
N ARG A 107 -20.37 -1.64 -17.62
CA ARG A 107 -19.91 -2.83 -16.89
C ARG A 107 -19.72 -2.60 -15.38
N ASN A 108 -19.33 -1.40 -14.97
CA ASN A 108 -19.24 -1.03 -13.55
C ASN A 108 -20.63 -1.02 -12.91
N PHE A 109 -21.59 -0.38 -13.58
CA PHE A 109 -22.98 -0.32 -13.10
C PHE A 109 -23.66 -1.69 -13.11
N GLU A 110 -23.40 -2.51 -14.13
CA GLU A 110 -23.87 -3.89 -14.23
C GLU A 110 -23.40 -4.73 -13.04
N ALA A 111 -22.11 -4.66 -12.68
CA ALA A 111 -21.58 -5.34 -11.52
C ALA A 111 -22.22 -4.91 -10.20
N ILE A 112 -22.46 -3.61 -10.04
CA ILE A 112 -23.14 -3.04 -8.87
C ILE A 112 -24.57 -3.58 -8.77
N ILE A 113 -25.31 -3.61 -9.88
CA ILE A 113 -26.67 -4.17 -9.94
C ILE A 113 -26.64 -5.66 -9.59
N ALA A 114 -25.72 -6.44 -10.17
CA ALA A 114 -25.61 -7.88 -9.90
C ALA A 114 -25.39 -8.16 -8.40
N ILE A 115 -24.50 -7.40 -7.75
CA ILE A 115 -24.25 -7.53 -6.30
C ILE A 115 -25.47 -7.08 -5.48
N SER A 116 -26.17 -6.04 -5.90
CA SER A 116 -27.42 -5.61 -5.25
C SER A 116 -28.51 -6.66 -5.31
N ILE A 117 -28.62 -7.39 -6.42
CA ILE A 117 -29.58 -8.50 -6.55
C ILE A 117 -29.10 -9.71 -5.74
N LEU A 118 -27.78 -10.01 -5.76
CA LEU A 118 -27.22 -11.11 -4.97
C LEU A 118 -27.45 -10.93 -3.48
N LYS A 119 -27.48 -9.68 -3.00
CA LYS A 119 -27.83 -9.35 -1.62
C LYS A 119 -29.23 -9.87 -1.25
N GLU A 120 -30.21 -9.75 -2.15
CA GLU A 120 -31.58 -10.17 -1.91
C GLU A 120 -31.74 -11.70 -1.91
N ASP A 121 -31.00 -12.41 -2.78
CA ASP A 121 -30.94 -13.87 -2.82
C ASP A 121 -29.50 -14.39 -3.06
N PRO A 122 -28.72 -14.62 -1.99
CA PRO A 122 -27.34 -15.10 -2.09
C PRO A 122 -27.19 -16.52 -2.66
N CYS A 123 -28.30 -17.25 -2.81
CA CYS A 123 -28.34 -18.62 -3.33
C CYS A 123 -28.74 -18.69 -4.81
N ALA A 124 -29.14 -17.56 -5.43
CA ALA A 124 -29.53 -17.53 -6.83
C ALA A 124 -28.34 -17.83 -7.75
N VAL A 125 -28.31 -19.04 -8.32
CA VAL A 125 -27.19 -19.56 -9.14
C VAL A 125 -26.82 -18.61 -10.29
N GLU A 126 -27.82 -18.11 -11.02
CA GLU A 126 -27.58 -17.22 -12.16
C GLU A 126 -26.98 -15.87 -11.73
N ILE A 127 -27.41 -15.33 -10.59
CA ILE A 127 -26.91 -14.07 -10.05
C ILE A 127 -25.49 -14.25 -9.49
N ARG A 128 -25.22 -15.38 -8.83
CA ARG A 128 -23.87 -15.76 -8.41
C ARG A 128 -22.93 -15.86 -9.61
N ARG A 129 -23.37 -16.53 -10.69
CA ARG A 129 -22.61 -16.62 -11.95
C ARG A 129 -22.28 -15.23 -12.48
N TRP A 130 -23.28 -14.37 -12.52
CA TRP A 130 -23.09 -13.01 -13.02
C TRP A 130 -22.10 -12.19 -12.19
N CYS A 131 -22.19 -12.28 -10.85
CA CYS A 131 -21.23 -11.63 -9.96
C CYS A 131 -19.82 -12.17 -10.16
N ALA A 132 -19.68 -13.49 -10.31
CA ALA A 132 -18.40 -14.14 -10.56
C ALA A 132 -17.79 -13.68 -11.89
N MET A 133 -18.56 -13.64 -12.97
CA MET A 133 -18.11 -13.16 -14.27
C MET A 133 -17.65 -11.69 -14.24
N ASN A 134 -18.32 -10.84 -13.46
CA ASN A 134 -17.89 -9.45 -13.28
C ASN A 134 -16.58 -9.36 -12.48
N LEU A 135 -16.44 -10.16 -11.41
CA LEU A 135 -15.24 -10.18 -10.58
C LEU A 135 -14.01 -10.72 -11.33
N THR A 136 -14.18 -11.75 -12.16
CA THR A 136 -13.10 -12.37 -12.94
C THR A 136 -12.92 -11.76 -14.33
N GLY A 137 -13.79 -10.83 -14.71
CA GLY A 137 -13.83 -10.16 -16.00
C GLY A 137 -12.69 -9.16 -16.22
N TYR A 138 -12.47 -8.75 -17.47
CA TYR A 138 -11.26 -8.03 -17.91
C TYR A 138 -10.87 -6.79 -17.07
N SER A 139 -11.83 -5.96 -16.64
CA SER A 139 -11.56 -4.66 -16.01
C SER A 139 -11.39 -4.75 -14.49
N TYR A 140 -10.31 -4.17 -13.97
CA TYR A 140 -10.06 -4.10 -12.53
C TYR A 140 -11.00 -3.12 -11.82
N SER A 141 -11.52 -2.08 -12.49
CA SER A 141 -12.51 -1.19 -11.88
C SER A 141 -13.83 -1.92 -11.59
N VAL A 142 -14.19 -2.89 -12.43
CA VAL A 142 -15.39 -3.73 -12.24
C VAL A 142 -15.19 -4.69 -11.06
N ALA A 143 -14.05 -5.38 -10.99
CA ALA A 143 -13.70 -6.24 -9.85
C ALA A 143 -13.69 -5.46 -8.52
N LYS A 144 -13.17 -4.23 -8.54
CA LYS A 144 -13.21 -3.31 -7.39
C LYS A 144 -14.65 -2.99 -6.98
N ASP A 145 -15.52 -2.64 -7.91
CA ASP A 145 -16.92 -2.34 -7.60
C ASP A 145 -17.67 -3.55 -7.04
N VAL A 146 -17.45 -4.75 -7.59
CA VAL A 146 -18.00 -5.99 -7.02
C VAL A 146 -17.63 -6.12 -5.55
N MET A 147 -16.34 -5.99 -5.24
CA MET A 147 -15.84 -6.23 -3.88
C MET A 147 -16.14 -5.09 -2.91
N ASP A 148 -16.16 -3.84 -3.37
CA ASP A 148 -16.52 -2.69 -2.54
C ASP A 148 -17.99 -2.74 -2.08
N PHE A 149 -18.91 -3.11 -2.97
CA PHE A 149 -20.32 -3.29 -2.62
C PHE A 149 -20.55 -4.58 -1.81
N ALA A 150 -19.84 -5.65 -2.13
CA ALA A 150 -19.88 -6.88 -1.32
C ALA A 150 -19.38 -6.65 0.10
N PHE A 151 -18.33 -5.83 0.28
CA PHE A 151 -17.84 -5.42 1.61
C PHE A 151 -18.86 -4.57 2.36
N HIS A 152 -19.53 -3.65 1.66
CA HIS A 152 -20.54 -2.79 2.28
C HIS A 152 -21.73 -3.59 2.82
N TRP A 153 -22.18 -4.63 2.11
CA TRP A 153 -23.27 -5.52 2.53
C TRP A 153 -22.78 -6.89 3.06
N ARG A 154 -21.56 -6.95 3.58
CA ARG A 154 -20.94 -8.23 3.99
C ARG A 154 -21.74 -8.99 5.04
N ALA A 155 -22.45 -8.27 5.91
CA ALA A 155 -23.30 -8.85 6.95
C ALA A 155 -24.48 -9.62 6.32
N GLU A 156 -25.08 -9.06 5.27
CA GLU A 156 -26.16 -9.70 4.51
C GLU A 156 -25.65 -10.86 3.64
N PHE A 157 -24.41 -10.80 3.16
CA PHE A 157 -23.81 -11.88 2.37
C PHE A 157 -23.37 -13.09 3.18
N GLY A 158 -23.04 -12.93 4.47
CA GLY A 158 -22.50 -14.00 5.29
C GLY A 158 -21.29 -14.70 4.64
N SER A 159 -21.36 -16.01 4.46
CA SER A 159 -20.29 -16.81 3.86
C SER A 159 -19.99 -16.45 2.40
N THR A 160 -20.96 -15.88 1.66
CA THR A 160 -20.79 -15.53 0.25
C THR A 160 -19.71 -14.47 0.03
N PHE A 161 -19.52 -13.55 0.99
CA PHE A 161 -18.45 -12.56 0.89
C PHE A 161 -17.06 -13.22 0.90
N ARG A 162 -16.85 -14.22 1.77
CA ARG A 162 -15.61 -15.02 1.78
C ARG A 162 -15.42 -15.85 0.52
N GLN A 163 -16.51 -16.37 -0.05
CA GLN A 163 -16.47 -17.09 -1.33
C GLN A 163 -16.02 -16.16 -2.47
N LEU A 164 -16.49 -14.91 -2.50
CA LEU A 164 -16.02 -13.90 -3.47
C LEU A 164 -14.53 -13.57 -3.29
N GLN A 165 -14.05 -13.43 -2.05
CA GLN A 165 -12.63 -13.23 -1.77
C GLN A 165 -11.76 -14.39 -2.29
N LYS A 166 -12.20 -15.63 -2.10
CA LYS A 166 -11.51 -16.83 -2.64
C LYS A 166 -11.53 -16.86 -4.16
N LEU A 167 -12.68 -16.56 -4.77
CA LEU A 167 -12.80 -16.46 -6.21
C LEU A 167 -11.77 -15.46 -6.77
N ALA A 168 -11.66 -14.27 -6.16
CA ALA A 168 -10.68 -13.26 -6.57
C ALA A 168 -9.23 -13.77 -6.47
N VAL A 169 -8.87 -14.45 -5.38
CA VAL A 169 -7.52 -15.01 -5.20
C VAL A 169 -7.23 -16.10 -6.25
N ASN A 170 -8.15 -17.03 -6.46
CA ASN A 170 -7.99 -18.10 -7.46
C ASN A 170 -7.89 -17.53 -8.88
N ALA A 171 -8.74 -16.56 -9.21
CA ALA A 171 -8.71 -15.87 -10.50
C ALA A 171 -7.39 -15.12 -10.71
N ALA A 172 -6.84 -14.49 -9.67
CA ALA A 172 -5.52 -13.84 -9.76
C ALA A 172 -4.39 -14.85 -10.03
N GLY A 173 -4.47 -16.06 -9.47
CA GLY A 173 -3.57 -17.15 -9.80
C GLY A 173 -3.67 -17.60 -11.27
N VAL A 174 -4.90 -17.81 -11.77
CA VAL A 174 -5.16 -18.19 -13.17
C VAL A 174 -4.65 -17.12 -14.14
N ARG A 175 -4.95 -15.83 -13.90
CA ARG A 175 -4.44 -14.71 -14.71
C ARG A 175 -2.92 -14.66 -14.71
N PHE A 176 -2.30 -14.89 -13.56
CA PHE A 176 -0.86 -14.87 -13.45
C PHE A 176 -0.19 -15.93 -14.32
N VAL A 177 -0.75 -17.14 -14.39
CA VAL A 177 -0.28 -18.19 -15.30
C VAL A 177 -0.35 -17.69 -16.74
N PHE A 178 -1.53 -17.20 -17.17
CA PHE A 178 -1.74 -16.71 -18.52
C PHE A 178 -0.78 -15.57 -18.90
N GLU A 179 -0.68 -14.52 -18.10
CA GLU A 179 0.19 -13.37 -18.36
C GLU A 179 1.68 -13.75 -18.37
N THR A 180 2.07 -14.75 -17.58
CA THR A 180 3.45 -15.24 -17.57
C THR A 180 3.78 -16.07 -18.81
N THR A 181 2.82 -16.86 -19.33
CA THR A 181 3.08 -17.80 -20.43
C THR A 181 2.70 -17.27 -21.82
N LYS A 182 1.85 -16.26 -21.91
CA LYS A 182 1.40 -15.68 -23.18
C LYS A 182 2.51 -14.89 -23.88
N GLY A 183 2.57 -14.99 -25.20
CA GLY A 183 3.34 -14.08 -26.06
C GLY A 183 4.86 -14.29 -26.02
N GLY A 184 5.32 -15.39 -25.42
CA GLY A 184 6.74 -15.70 -25.33
C GLY A 184 7.49 -14.75 -24.40
N ASN A 185 7.00 -14.57 -23.16
CA ASN A 185 7.49 -13.58 -22.21
C ASN A 185 9.02 -13.61 -22.11
N SER A 186 9.66 -12.57 -22.67
CA SER A 186 11.10 -12.45 -22.85
C SER A 186 11.85 -12.30 -21.53
N ILE A 187 11.16 -11.83 -20.47
CA ILE A 187 11.72 -11.70 -19.11
C ILE A 187 12.08 -13.08 -18.56
N PHE A 188 11.25 -14.08 -18.84
CA PHE A 188 11.46 -15.46 -18.40
C PHE A 188 12.00 -16.38 -19.51
N ASN A 189 12.15 -15.85 -20.73
CA ASN A 189 12.39 -16.63 -21.93
C ASN A 189 11.37 -17.80 -22.03
N CYS A 190 10.12 -17.49 -21.70
CA CYS A 190 9.02 -18.44 -21.68
C CYS A 190 8.62 -18.77 -23.11
N PRO A 191 8.48 -20.04 -23.50
CA PRO A 191 7.78 -20.38 -24.73
C PRO A 191 6.32 -19.92 -24.63
N ASN A 192 5.73 -19.54 -25.77
CA ASN A 192 4.30 -19.24 -25.83
C ASN A 192 3.51 -20.54 -25.63
N ALA A 193 3.26 -20.91 -24.38
CA ALA A 193 2.51 -22.10 -24.02
C ALA A 193 1.00 -21.84 -24.15
N ALA A 194 0.29 -22.79 -24.76
CA ALA A 194 -1.16 -22.76 -24.80
C ALA A 194 -1.71 -22.89 -23.37
N TYR A 195 -2.42 -21.86 -22.91
CA TYR A 195 -3.13 -21.84 -21.65
C TYR A 195 -4.51 -21.24 -21.90
N ASP A 196 -5.54 -22.09 -21.83
CA ASP A 196 -6.92 -21.67 -22.00
C ASP A 196 -7.40 -20.99 -20.71
N ILE A 197 -7.32 -19.66 -20.70
CA ILE A 197 -7.75 -18.86 -19.55
C ILE A 197 -9.27 -18.89 -19.40
N ASP A 198 -10.01 -18.94 -20.51
CA ASP A 198 -11.47 -18.86 -20.49
C ASP A 198 -12.05 -20.12 -19.84
N ASP A 199 -11.59 -21.31 -20.26
CA ASP A 199 -11.98 -22.59 -19.64
C ASP A 199 -11.70 -22.61 -18.12
N ARG A 200 -10.55 -22.06 -17.70
CA ARG A 200 -10.16 -22.03 -16.27
C ARG A 200 -10.98 -21.04 -15.46
N MET A 201 -11.31 -19.89 -16.05
CA MET A 201 -12.18 -18.90 -15.42
C MET A 201 -13.62 -19.42 -15.33
N ASP A 202 -14.12 -20.08 -16.36
CA ASP A 202 -15.45 -20.68 -16.37
C ASP A 202 -15.60 -21.74 -15.27
N LEU A 203 -14.58 -22.58 -15.03
CA LEU A 203 -14.59 -23.52 -13.90
C LEU A 203 -14.70 -22.82 -12.54
N LEU A 204 -13.97 -21.72 -12.33
CA LEU A 204 -14.06 -20.95 -11.08
C LEU A 204 -15.42 -20.26 -10.94
N VAL A 205 -15.97 -19.75 -12.03
CA VAL A 205 -17.31 -19.16 -12.09
C VAL A 205 -18.36 -20.22 -11.77
N ASP A 206 -18.27 -21.41 -12.35
CA ASP A 206 -19.20 -22.53 -12.13
C ASP A 206 -19.17 -22.99 -10.67
N GLU A 207 -17.98 -23.19 -10.09
CA GLU A 207 -17.80 -23.58 -8.68
C GLU A 207 -18.41 -22.54 -7.72
N PHE A 208 -18.18 -21.25 -7.99
CA PHE A 208 -18.79 -20.19 -7.19
C PHE A 208 -20.31 -20.15 -7.38
N SER A 209 -20.81 -20.31 -8.60
CA SER A 209 -22.24 -20.27 -8.93
C SER A 209 -23.01 -21.39 -8.25
N ALA A 210 -22.41 -22.58 -8.19
CA ALA A 210 -22.97 -23.76 -7.55
C ALA A 210 -22.91 -23.71 -6.01
N GLY A 211 -22.20 -22.74 -5.43
CA GLY A 211 -21.98 -22.67 -3.98
C GLY A 211 -20.94 -23.68 -3.46
N GLU A 212 -20.16 -24.27 -4.37
CA GLU A 212 -19.14 -25.27 -4.05
C GLU A 212 -17.83 -24.65 -3.58
N THR A 213 -17.62 -23.36 -3.85
CA THR A 213 -16.49 -22.61 -3.29
C THR A 213 -16.58 -22.63 -1.77
N SER A 214 -15.60 -23.25 -1.11
CA SER A 214 -15.53 -23.34 0.34
C SER A 214 -15.61 -21.95 0.99
N ASP A 215 -16.26 -21.82 2.14
CA ASP A 215 -16.28 -20.61 2.98
C ASP A 215 -15.16 -20.55 4.04
N GLY A 216 -14.31 -21.58 4.12
CA GLY A 216 -13.21 -21.68 5.08
C GLY A 216 -12.09 -20.64 4.87
N SER A 217 -10.95 -20.80 5.55
CA SER A 217 -9.80 -19.91 5.38
C SER A 217 -9.31 -19.83 3.94
N ILE A 218 -8.89 -18.66 3.49
CA ILE A 218 -8.21 -18.46 2.22
C ILE A 218 -6.78 -19.00 2.36
N ASP A 219 -6.33 -19.84 1.43
CA ASP A 219 -4.95 -20.33 1.38
C ASP A 219 -4.20 -19.67 0.20
N PHE A 220 -3.77 -18.44 0.43
CA PHE A 220 -3.06 -17.65 -0.58
C PHE A 220 -1.71 -18.28 -0.96
N VAL A 221 -1.04 -18.96 -0.01
CA VAL A 221 0.23 -19.66 -0.28
C VAL A 221 0.00 -20.86 -1.20
N HIS A 222 -1.09 -21.60 -1.02
CA HIS A 222 -1.45 -22.69 -1.92
C HIS A 222 -1.72 -22.17 -3.34
N VAL A 223 -2.53 -21.13 -3.49
CA VAL A 223 -2.88 -20.58 -4.82
C VAL A 223 -1.64 -20.08 -5.56
N THR A 224 -0.78 -19.32 -4.87
CA THR A 224 0.46 -18.80 -5.46
C THR A 224 1.44 -19.89 -5.84
N SER A 225 1.50 -20.96 -5.04
CA SER A 225 2.33 -22.14 -5.34
C SER A 225 1.76 -22.96 -6.49
N ALA A 226 0.45 -23.19 -6.53
CA ALA A 226 -0.23 -23.89 -7.61
C ALA A 226 -0.06 -23.16 -8.96
N ALA A 227 -0.20 -21.83 -8.98
CA ALA A 227 0.07 -21.04 -10.19
C ALA A 227 1.54 -21.17 -10.63
N THR A 228 2.47 -21.09 -9.69
CA THR A 228 3.91 -21.28 -9.97
C THR A 228 4.20 -22.68 -10.54
N ASP A 229 3.59 -23.72 -9.98
CA ASP A 229 3.79 -25.10 -10.40
C ASP A 229 3.12 -25.39 -11.75
N GLN A 230 1.97 -24.77 -12.03
CA GLN A 230 1.33 -24.81 -13.34
C GLN A 230 2.24 -24.19 -14.41
N ILE A 231 2.83 -23.02 -14.12
CA ILE A 231 3.81 -22.39 -15.00
C ILE A 231 4.98 -23.35 -15.24
N LYS A 232 5.60 -23.90 -14.18
CA LYS A 232 6.68 -24.90 -14.30
C LYS A 232 6.27 -26.08 -15.19
N SER A 233 5.07 -26.61 -15.02
CA SER A 233 4.55 -27.73 -15.81
C SER A 233 4.47 -27.37 -17.30
N LEU A 234 3.91 -26.21 -17.64
CA LEU A 234 3.81 -25.72 -19.02
C LEU A 234 5.20 -25.53 -19.64
N PHE A 235 6.14 -24.95 -18.88
CA PHE A 235 7.53 -24.79 -19.31
C PHE A 235 8.24 -26.12 -19.59
N LEU A 236 8.07 -27.11 -18.71
CA LEU A 236 8.70 -28.43 -18.88
C LEU A 236 8.11 -29.19 -20.07
N ALA A 237 6.81 -29.08 -20.31
CA ALA A 237 6.15 -29.68 -21.47
C ALA A 237 6.75 -29.15 -22.78
N GLU A 238 6.89 -27.83 -22.92
CA GLU A 238 7.47 -27.18 -24.10
C GLU A 238 8.97 -27.48 -24.29
N ARG A 239 9.74 -27.56 -23.19
CA ARG A 239 11.22 -27.76 -23.24
C ARG A 239 11.70 -29.20 -23.24
N SER A 240 10.82 -30.18 -23.06
CA SER A 240 11.15 -31.61 -23.26
C SER A 240 11.69 -31.94 -24.67
N LEU A 241 11.75 -30.94 -25.56
CA LEU A 241 12.34 -30.96 -26.90
C LEU A 241 13.81 -30.48 -26.99
N SER A 242 14.47 -29.98 -25.92
CA SER A 242 15.88 -29.53 -25.99
C SER A 242 16.70 -29.84 -24.72
N SER A 243 17.87 -30.48 -24.86
CA SER A 243 18.73 -30.89 -23.74
C SER A 243 19.69 -29.78 -23.25
N GLU A 244 19.39 -29.09 -22.14
CA GLU A 244 20.38 -28.27 -21.41
C GLU A 244 20.10 -28.21 -19.89
N ASP A 245 20.77 -29.03 -19.09
CA ASP A 245 20.59 -29.17 -17.63
C ASP A 245 20.86 -27.89 -16.82
N ASP A 246 21.81 -27.03 -17.23
CA ASP A 246 22.16 -25.80 -16.49
C ASP A 246 21.05 -24.73 -16.59
N LEU A 247 20.46 -24.58 -17.78
CA LEU A 247 19.37 -23.65 -18.03
C LEU A 247 18.11 -24.04 -17.23
N HIS A 248 17.88 -25.34 -17.03
CA HIS A 248 16.79 -25.85 -16.19
C HIS A 248 16.95 -25.46 -14.72
N SER A 249 18.18 -25.45 -14.18
CA SER A 249 18.43 -25.10 -12.78
C SER A 249 18.14 -23.62 -12.50
N LYS A 250 18.65 -22.71 -13.35
CA LYS A 250 18.43 -21.26 -13.23
C LYS A 250 16.97 -20.88 -13.46
N LEU A 251 16.30 -21.54 -14.40
CA LEU A 251 14.88 -21.31 -14.66
C LEU A 251 14.03 -21.78 -13.48
N ARG A 252 14.31 -22.97 -12.91
CA ARG A 252 13.60 -23.46 -11.73
C ARG A 252 13.68 -22.46 -10.58
N GLU A 253 14.88 -21.95 -10.32
CA GLU A 253 15.09 -20.92 -9.29
C GLU A 253 14.28 -19.65 -9.60
N LYS A 254 14.32 -19.13 -10.84
CA LYS A 254 13.49 -17.97 -11.24
C LYS A 254 11.99 -18.21 -11.06
N LEU A 255 11.51 -19.41 -11.38
CA LEU A 255 10.10 -19.76 -11.24
C LEU A 255 9.69 -19.80 -9.76
N GLU A 256 10.55 -20.28 -8.86
CA GLU A 256 10.32 -20.23 -7.41
C GLU A 256 10.27 -18.79 -6.86
N ARG A 257 10.79 -17.80 -7.60
CA ARG A 257 10.74 -16.36 -7.26
C ARG A 257 9.49 -15.63 -7.77
N LEU A 258 8.61 -16.29 -8.51
CA LEU A 258 7.39 -15.67 -9.01
C LEU A 258 6.42 -15.33 -7.86
N SER A 259 5.66 -14.25 -8.01
CA SER A 259 4.59 -13.89 -7.06
C SER A 259 3.53 -15.00 -7.00
N GLY A 260 3.18 -15.59 -8.14
CA GLY A 260 2.13 -16.60 -8.24
C GLY A 260 0.72 -16.02 -8.28
N PHE A 261 0.59 -14.69 -8.43
CA PHE A 261 -0.68 -13.99 -8.52
C PHE A 261 -0.53 -12.70 -9.34
N GLU A 262 -1.62 -12.29 -9.97
CA GLU A 262 -1.75 -11.04 -10.70
C GLU A 262 -2.11 -9.91 -9.71
N SER A 263 -1.23 -8.92 -9.62
CA SER A 263 -1.24 -7.91 -8.56
C SER A 263 -2.41 -6.94 -8.66
N ASP A 264 -2.83 -6.55 -9.87
CA ASP A 264 -3.85 -5.53 -10.05
C ASP A 264 -5.24 -6.05 -9.67
N LEU A 265 -5.54 -7.32 -9.94
CA LEU A 265 -6.77 -7.97 -9.50
C LEU A 265 -6.81 -8.10 -7.98
N ILE A 266 -5.71 -8.46 -7.32
CA ILE A 266 -5.65 -8.48 -5.84
C ILE A 266 -5.85 -7.08 -5.29
N LYS A 267 -5.22 -6.06 -5.89
CA LYS A 267 -5.40 -4.67 -5.48
C LYS A 267 -6.84 -4.20 -5.64
N ALA A 268 -7.49 -4.54 -6.75
CA ALA A 268 -8.90 -4.23 -6.98
C ALA A 268 -9.83 -4.95 -6.00
N ALA A 269 -9.68 -6.27 -5.86
CA ALA A 269 -10.57 -7.10 -5.07
C ALA A 269 -10.44 -6.89 -3.54
N PHE A 270 -9.27 -6.43 -3.08
CA PHE A 270 -8.98 -6.20 -1.68
C PHE A 270 -8.78 -4.72 -1.33
N GLY A 271 -9.10 -3.80 -2.25
CA GLY A 271 -9.03 -2.35 -2.04
C GLY A 271 -9.86 -1.86 -0.86
N TRP A 272 -10.97 -2.53 -0.55
CA TRP A 272 -11.80 -2.24 0.62
C TRP A 272 -11.06 -2.35 1.95
N LEU A 273 -9.94 -3.08 2.04
CA LEU A 273 -9.11 -3.16 3.25
C LEU A 273 -8.45 -1.81 3.61
N GLU A 274 -8.32 -0.88 2.66
CA GLU A 274 -7.93 0.52 2.96
C GLU A 274 -8.93 1.22 3.88
N ARG A 275 -10.16 0.69 3.98
CA ARG A 275 -11.24 1.18 4.82
C ARG A 275 -11.42 0.33 6.08
N PHE A 276 -10.35 -0.27 6.58
CA PHE A 276 -10.36 -1.13 7.78
C PHE A 276 -11.09 -0.51 8.98
N GLN A 277 -10.99 0.80 9.15
CA GLN A 277 -11.68 1.57 10.19
C GLN A 277 -13.22 1.53 10.10
N GLU A 278 -13.79 1.27 8.92
CA GLU A 278 -15.24 1.11 8.70
C GLU A 278 -15.76 -0.26 9.20
N ILE A 279 -14.87 -1.18 9.58
CA ILE A 279 -15.25 -2.47 10.15
C ILE A 279 -15.56 -2.26 11.64
N GLU A 280 -16.84 -2.23 12.01
CA GLU A 280 -17.25 -2.03 13.41
C GLU A 280 -17.23 -3.34 14.21
N GLU A 281 -17.60 -4.46 13.60
CA GLU A 281 -17.71 -5.74 14.31
C GLU A 281 -16.33 -6.38 14.53
N GLN A 282 -16.04 -6.78 15.77
CA GLN A 282 -14.74 -7.37 16.12
C GLN A 282 -14.47 -8.69 15.39
N THR A 283 -15.51 -9.50 15.17
CA THR A 283 -15.41 -10.77 14.44
C THR A 283 -14.95 -10.53 13.00
N ASP A 284 -15.49 -9.53 12.31
CA ASP A 284 -15.08 -9.12 10.97
C ASP A 284 -13.65 -8.57 10.96
N ARG A 285 -13.26 -7.79 11.99
CA ARG A 285 -11.88 -7.30 12.14
C ARG A 285 -10.90 -8.45 12.26
N ASP A 286 -11.21 -9.45 13.09
CA ASP A 286 -10.36 -10.62 13.27
C ASP A 286 -10.19 -11.40 11.96
N GLN A 287 -11.26 -11.52 11.17
CA GLN A 287 -11.22 -12.15 9.84
C GLN A 287 -10.41 -11.34 8.83
N ALA A 288 -10.54 -10.02 8.84
CA ALA A 288 -9.75 -9.15 7.97
C ALA A 288 -8.26 -9.23 8.33
N VAL A 289 -7.90 -9.31 9.62
CA VAL A 289 -6.51 -9.54 10.07
C VAL A 289 -5.99 -10.90 9.60
N GLU A 290 -6.78 -11.97 9.76
CA GLU A 290 -6.41 -13.31 9.25
C GLU A 290 -6.15 -13.28 7.74
N LEU A 291 -7.04 -12.64 6.98
CA LEU A 291 -6.89 -12.46 5.54
C LEU A 291 -5.61 -11.69 5.19
N MET A 292 -5.33 -10.59 5.89
CA MET A 292 -4.10 -9.82 5.69
C MET A 292 -2.84 -10.63 6.01
N GLU A 293 -2.86 -11.46 7.05
CA GLU A 293 -1.76 -12.36 7.41
C GLU A 293 -1.49 -13.38 6.30
N VAL A 294 -2.54 -13.99 5.74
CA VAL A 294 -2.41 -14.99 4.67
C VAL A 294 -1.91 -14.33 3.37
N ILE A 295 -2.45 -13.18 2.97
CA ILE A 295 -1.97 -12.44 1.79
C ILE A 295 -0.50 -12.04 1.97
N THR A 296 -0.14 -11.51 3.15
CA THR A 296 1.26 -11.14 3.47
C THR A 296 2.18 -12.36 3.37
N SER A 297 1.74 -13.51 3.89
CA SER A 297 2.51 -14.75 3.84
C SER A 297 2.80 -15.19 2.40
N GLY A 298 1.81 -15.21 1.51
CA GLY A 298 2.07 -15.56 0.10
C GLY A 298 2.81 -14.47 -0.68
N LEU A 299 2.66 -13.19 -0.30
CA LEU A 299 3.48 -12.10 -0.86
C LEU A 299 4.97 -12.28 -0.53
N LEU A 300 5.29 -12.66 0.70
CA LEU A 300 6.66 -12.84 1.18
C LEU A 300 7.28 -14.18 0.78
N ARG A 301 6.47 -15.19 0.45
CA ARG A 301 6.92 -16.52 -0.01
C ARG A 301 8.09 -16.48 -1.00
N PRO A 302 8.07 -15.66 -2.08
CA PRO A 302 9.11 -15.70 -3.10
C PRO A 302 10.47 -15.18 -2.59
N LEU A 303 10.49 -14.47 -1.45
CA LEU A 303 11.72 -13.99 -0.81
C LEU A 303 12.52 -15.10 -0.15
N GLY A 304 11.94 -16.28 0.11
CA GLY A 304 12.63 -17.43 0.69
C GLY A 304 13.39 -17.13 2.01
N SER A 305 14.40 -17.95 2.29
CA SER A 305 15.22 -17.85 3.51
C SER A 305 16.44 -16.91 3.34
N THR A 306 17.20 -16.70 4.42
CA THR A 306 18.51 -16.03 4.38
C THR A 306 19.47 -16.66 3.36
N SER A 307 19.49 -17.99 3.22
CA SER A 307 20.33 -18.67 2.22
C SER A 307 19.96 -18.27 0.79
N THR A 308 18.66 -18.11 0.55
CA THR A 308 18.12 -17.58 -0.70
C THR A 308 18.56 -16.13 -0.89
N ALA A 309 18.50 -15.29 0.16
CA ALA A 309 18.90 -13.90 0.07
C ALA A 309 20.40 -13.71 -0.25
N ILE A 310 21.26 -14.57 0.31
CA ILE A 310 22.69 -14.62 -0.01
C ILE A 310 22.88 -14.93 -1.51
N ALA A 311 22.17 -15.93 -2.03
CA ALA A 311 22.24 -16.28 -3.45
C ALA A 311 21.80 -15.12 -4.35
N ASP A 312 20.72 -14.43 -4.00
CA ASP A 312 20.23 -13.27 -4.76
C ASP A 312 21.25 -12.13 -4.74
N SER A 313 21.84 -11.81 -3.58
CA SER A 313 22.82 -10.71 -3.46
C SER A 313 24.11 -10.98 -4.23
N GLN A 314 24.55 -12.23 -4.35
CA GLN A 314 25.68 -12.60 -5.19
C GLN A 314 25.40 -12.45 -6.69
N ARG A 315 24.12 -12.34 -7.07
CA ARG A 315 23.64 -12.26 -8.46
C ARG A 315 22.87 -10.96 -8.73
N ASP A 316 23.07 -9.93 -7.91
CA ASP A 316 22.33 -8.66 -7.95
C ASP A 316 22.34 -7.99 -9.35
N GLY A 317 23.42 -8.20 -10.12
CA GLY A 317 23.53 -7.73 -11.52
C GLY A 317 22.65 -8.47 -12.55
N GLU A 318 22.01 -9.58 -12.19
CA GLU A 318 21.11 -10.36 -13.05
C GLU A 318 19.62 -10.08 -12.76
N GLY A 319 19.31 -9.10 -11.90
CA GLY A 319 17.93 -8.69 -11.59
C GLY A 319 17.17 -9.68 -10.69
N PHE A 320 17.89 -10.54 -9.96
CA PHE A 320 17.30 -11.53 -9.04
C PHE A 320 16.88 -10.93 -7.69
N TYR A 321 17.53 -9.85 -7.25
CA TYR A 321 17.16 -9.22 -5.99
C TYR A 321 15.82 -8.50 -6.13
N ARG A 322 14.77 -9.04 -5.50
CA ARG A 322 13.41 -8.50 -5.59
C ARG A 322 13.26 -7.29 -4.67
N HIS A 323 13.03 -6.12 -5.26
CA HIS A 323 12.60 -4.92 -4.54
C HIS A 323 11.06 -4.85 -4.48
N PRO A 324 10.48 -4.24 -3.42
CA PRO A 324 9.08 -3.86 -3.42
C PRO A 324 8.76 -2.97 -4.64
N ARG A 325 7.63 -3.22 -5.30
CA ARG A 325 7.10 -2.39 -6.38
C ARG A 325 5.79 -1.76 -5.94
N ASP A 326 5.02 -1.23 -6.91
CA ASP A 326 3.78 -0.52 -6.66
C ASP A 326 2.76 -1.34 -5.87
N PHE A 327 2.65 -2.64 -6.14
CA PHE A 327 1.76 -3.53 -5.39
C PHE A 327 2.19 -3.70 -3.94
N GLU A 328 3.47 -4.00 -3.68
CA GLU A 328 3.97 -4.18 -2.32
C GLU A 328 3.88 -2.88 -1.51
N ASN A 329 4.20 -1.74 -2.12
CA ASN A 329 4.10 -0.43 -1.48
C ASN A 329 2.64 -0.09 -1.14
N TRP A 330 1.70 -0.41 -2.04
CA TRP A 330 0.27 -0.32 -1.76
C TRP A 330 -0.12 -1.22 -0.59
N TRP A 331 0.29 -2.50 -0.60
CA TRP A 331 -0.02 -3.45 0.47
C TRP A 331 0.53 -3.00 1.83
N PHE A 332 1.75 -2.44 1.87
CA PHE A 332 2.29 -1.87 3.11
C PHE A 332 1.42 -0.74 3.65
N SER A 333 0.85 0.10 2.78
CA SER A 333 -0.07 1.16 3.21
C SER A 333 -1.36 0.59 3.82
N VAL A 334 -1.90 -0.49 3.23
CA VAL A 334 -3.08 -1.22 3.77
C VAL A 334 -2.78 -1.80 5.14
N LEU A 335 -1.64 -2.50 5.30
CA LEU A 335 -1.24 -3.08 6.58
C LEU A 335 -1.08 -2.01 7.65
N VAL A 336 -0.38 -0.91 7.34
CA VAL A 336 -0.16 0.19 8.28
C VAL A 336 -1.48 0.81 8.70
N ASN A 337 -2.40 1.05 7.77
CA ASN A 337 -3.73 1.57 8.08
C ASN A 337 -4.49 0.65 9.02
N ALA A 338 -4.43 -0.67 8.84
CA ALA A 338 -5.05 -1.60 9.78
C ALA A 338 -4.35 -1.61 11.15
N ILE A 339 -3.02 -1.70 11.18
CA ILE A 339 -2.23 -1.80 12.42
C ILE A 339 -2.55 -0.66 13.39
N VAL A 340 -2.64 0.58 12.91
CA VAL A 340 -2.91 1.72 13.79
C VAL A 340 -4.32 1.75 14.37
N HIS A 341 -5.24 0.94 13.85
CA HIS A 341 -6.62 0.80 14.34
C HIS A 341 -6.84 -0.47 15.18
N LEU A 342 -5.81 -1.29 15.39
CA LEU A 342 -5.89 -2.50 16.23
C LEU A 342 -5.64 -2.15 17.69
N ASP A 343 -6.52 -2.63 18.57
CA ASP A 343 -6.33 -2.52 20.03
C ASP A 343 -5.43 -3.64 20.58
N SER A 344 -5.33 -4.75 19.86
CA SER A 344 -4.53 -5.90 20.26
C SER A 344 -3.10 -5.79 19.71
N THR A 345 -2.14 -5.58 20.61
CA THR A 345 -0.71 -5.73 20.34
C THR A 345 -0.38 -7.03 19.60
N GLU A 346 -1.01 -8.15 19.97
CA GLU A 346 -0.72 -9.44 19.34
C GLU A 346 -1.25 -9.51 17.91
N GLN A 347 -2.40 -8.90 17.61
CA GLN A 347 -2.90 -8.80 16.23
C GLN A 347 -2.03 -7.88 15.38
N ALA A 348 -1.64 -6.72 15.91
CA ALA A 348 -0.72 -5.81 15.24
C ALA A 348 0.60 -6.53 14.89
N LYS A 349 1.17 -7.26 15.85
CA LYS A 349 2.39 -8.09 15.65
C LYS A 349 2.24 -9.07 14.50
N ARG A 350 1.10 -9.76 14.36
CA ARG A 350 0.88 -10.70 13.25
C ARG A 350 1.04 -10.04 11.88
N LEU A 351 0.78 -8.74 11.76
CA LEU A 351 0.90 -7.99 10.51
C LEU A 351 2.31 -7.42 10.26
N TRP A 352 2.93 -6.78 11.26
CA TRP A 352 4.24 -6.14 11.05
C TRP A 352 5.44 -7.06 11.28
N LEU A 353 5.32 -8.07 12.14
CA LEU A 353 6.43 -8.94 12.52
C LEU A 353 7.02 -9.70 11.33
N PRO A 354 6.23 -10.29 10.41
CA PRO A 354 6.80 -10.99 9.25
C PRO A 354 7.67 -10.08 8.37
N LEU A 355 7.32 -8.80 8.26
CA LEU A 355 8.07 -7.81 7.47
C LEU A 355 9.35 -7.39 8.18
N LEU A 356 9.28 -7.03 9.46
CA LEU A 356 10.47 -6.62 10.22
C LEU A 356 11.43 -7.79 10.46
N SER A 357 10.93 -9.03 10.52
CA SER A 357 11.77 -10.23 10.67
C SER A 357 12.72 -10.45 9.50
N LEU A 358 12.50 -9.80 8.36
CA LEU A 358 13.43 -9.86 7.23
C LEU A 358 14.76 -9.13 7.49
N GLY A 359 14.77 -8.12 8.35
CA GLY A 359 15.98 -7.36 8.72
C GLY A 359 16.82 -6.91 7.52
N LEU A 360 18.15 -6.94 7.70
CA LEU A 360 19.12 -6.58 6.66
C LEU A 360 19.15 -7.57 5.49
N ASP A 361 18.64 -8.79 5.68
CA ASP A 361 18.59 -9.81 4.61
C ASP A 361 17.71 -9.37 3.45
N ARG A 362 16.63 -8.62 3.74
CA ARG A 362 15.76 -7.96 2.75
C ARG A 362 15.57 -6.48 3.06
N LEU A 363 16.69 -5.76 3.23
CA LEU A 363 16.74 -4.33 3.57
C LEU A 363 15.59 -3.51 2.95
N HIS A 364 15.46 -3.49 1.62
CA HIS A 364 14.48 -2.65 0.92
C HIS A 364 13.01 -2.98 1.21
N TRP A 365 12.69 -4.21 1.61
CA TRP A 365 11.34 -4.56 2.05
C TRP A 365 11.02 -3.96 3.42
N VAL A 366 11.97 -4.06 4.35
CA VAL A 366 11.86 -3.42 5.67
C VAL A 366 11.81 -1.90 5.51
N GLU A 367 12.66 -1.31 4.67
CA GLU A 367 12.63 0.14 4.39
C GLU A 367 11.31 0.59 3.77
N GLY A 368 10.76 -0.18 2.82
CA GLY A 368 9.47 0.11 2.19
C GLY A 368 8.33 0.10 3.20
N PHE A 369 8.27 -0.93 4.06
CA PHE A 369 7.28 -1.01 5.13
C PHE A 369 7.43 0.14 6.13
N LEU A 370 8.65 0.44 6.61
CA LEU A 370 8.89 1.54 7.55
C LEU A 370 8.55 2.90 6.93
N SER A 371 8.82 3.09 5.64
CA SER A 371 8.41 4.31 4.94
C SER A 371 6.89 4.47 4.95
N SER A 372 6.14 3.40 4.65
CA SER A 372 4.68 3.39 4.78
C SER A 372 4.22 3.61 6.22
N TRP A 373 4.89 3.01 7.21
CA TRP A 373 4.59 3.19 8.63
C TRP A 373 4.57 4.67 9.02
N PHE A 374 5.62 5.40 8.66
CA PHE A 374 5.70 6.82 8.98
C PHE A 374 4.77 7.71 8.12
N ILE A 375 4.62 7.38 6.82
CA ILE A 375 3.79 8.17 5.89
C ILE A 375 2.30 8.05 6.21
N TYR A 376 1.83 6.86 6.56
CA TYR A 376 0.40 6.57 6.74
C TYR A 376 0.01 6.47 8.22
N GLY A 377 0.84 5.83 9.05
CA GLY A 377 0.49 5.57 10.45
C GLY A 377 0.46 6.81 11.35
N SER A 378 1.13 7.89 10.93
CA SER A 378 1.13 9.16 11.67
C SER A 378 0.10 10.19 11.16
N ARG A 379 -0.75 9.83 10.18
CA ARG A 379 -1.67 10.80 9.54
C ARG A 379 -2.79 11.26 10.48
N ASP A 380 -3.48 10.32 11.12
CA ASP A 380 -4.62 10.61 11.98
C ASP A 380 -4.17 10.97 13.41
N PRO A 381 -4.46 12.19 13.91
CA PRO A 381 -4.18 12.58 15.30
C PRO A 381 -4.78 11.65 16.37
N HIS A 382 -5.91 10.99 16.09
CA HIS A 382 -6.58 10.09 17.02
C HIS A 382 -5.82 8.77 17.23
N ASP A 383 -5.07 8.33 16.22
CA ASP A 383 -4.32 7.05 16.25
C ASP A 383 -2.84 7.22 16.60
N VAL A 384 -2.35 8.46 16.76
CA VAL A 384 -0.95 8.77 17.11
C VAL A 384 -0.46 8.01 18.34
N ARG A 385 -1.35 7.72 19.31
CA ARG A 385 -1.01 6.91 20.49
C ARG A 385 -0.72 5.45 20.13
N ARG A 386 -1.61 4.78 19.39
CA ARG A 386 -1.43 3.38 18.97
C ARG A 386 -0.23 3.25 18.03
N PHE A 387 -0.07 4.22 17.13
CA PHE A 387 1.15 4.38 16.34
C PHE A 387 2.41 4.38 17.23
N CYS A 388 2.46 5.20 18.29
CA CYS A 388 3.60 5.21 19.21
C CYS A 388 3.82 3.87 19.93
N GLU A 389 2.74 3.26 20.44
CA GLU A 389 2.80 2.00 21.18
C GLU A 389 3.39 0.87 20.31
N HIS A 390 2.89 0.68 19.09
CA HIS A 390 3.42 -0.32 18.17
C HIS A 390 4.82 0.03 17.67
N TRP A 391 5.13 1.31 17.45
CA TRP A 391 6.46 1.73 17.03
C TRP A 391 7.53 1.41 18.09
N LYS A 392 7.22 1.60 19.38
CA LYS A 392 8.10 1.18 20.49
C LYS A 392 8.35 -0.32 20.49
N GLU A 393 7.31 -1.12 20.26
CA GLU A 393 7.46 -2.57 20.17
C GLU A 393 8.33 -3.00 18.99
N MET A 394 8.20 -2.33 17.83
CA MET A 394 9.06 -2.57 16.67
C MET A 394 10.53 -2.25 16.98
N ILE A 395 10.81 -1.16 17.71
CA ILE A 395 12.17 -0.82 18.18
C ILE A 395 12.72 -1.89 19.11
N GLN A 396 11.94 -2.31 20.09
CA GLN A 396 12.34 -3.38 21.02
C GLN A 396 12.59 -4.70 20.29
N PHE A 397 11.75 -5.03 19.31
CA PHE A 397 11.97 -6.20 18.46
C PHE A 397 13.30 -6.09 17.70
N ALA A 398 13.55 -4.98 17.01
CA ALA A 398 14.76 -4.77 16.22
C ALA A 398 16.05 -4.92 17.06
N TRP A 399 16.06 -4.40 18.29
CA TRP A 399 17.20 -4.56 19.21
C TRP A 399 17.49 -6.01 19.59
N ASN A 400 16.48 -6.88 19.57
CA ASN A 400 16.61 -8.28 19.92
C ASN A 400 16.84 -9.20 18.72
N GLN A 401 16.88 -8.66 17.49
CA GLN A 401 17.09 -9.45 16.28
C GLN A 401 18.52 -9.34 15.76
N GLN A 402 19.17 -10.50 15.60
CA GLN A 402 20.55 -10.53 15.10
C GLN A 402 20.65 -9.98 13.67
N ASN A 403 19.70 -10.31 12.79
CA ASN A 403 19.70 -9.87 11.39
C ASN A 403 19.40 -8.37 11.18
N TRP A 404 19.07 -7.63 12.25
CA TRP A 404 19.03 -6.16 12.24
C TRP A 404 20.39 -5.53 12.54
N LEU A 405 21.25 -6.26 13.26
CA LEU A 405 22.56 -5.78 13.68
C LEU A 405 23.67 -6.25 12.74
N GLU A 406 23.54 -7.45 12.15
CA GLU A 406 24.53 -8.03 11.26
C GLU A 406 23.82 -8.97 10.27
N SER A 407 24.18 -8.93 8.98
CA SER A 407 23.65 -9.86 7.99
C SER A 407 24.75 -10.45 7.10
N PRO A 408 24.69 -11.76 6.81
CA PRO A 408 25.58 -12.40 5.84
C PRO A 408 25.28 -11.99 4.40
N VAL A 409 24.08 -11.46 4.12
CA VAL A 409 23.66 -11.01 2.79
C VAL A 409 24.34 -9.69 2.43
N ARG A 410 24.38 -8.76 3.39
CA ARG A 410 24.81 -7.38 3.16
C ARG A 410 25.94 -6.97 4.09
N HIS A 411 27.09 -7.62 3.94
CA HIS A 411 28.29 -7.35 4.74
C HIS A 411 28.85 -5.92 4.59
N ASN A 412 28.53 -5.23 3.51
CA ASN A 412 28.94 -3.83 3.27
C ASN A 412 27.88 -2.81 3.71
N GLU A 413 26.64 -3.23 3.96
CA GLU A 413 25.67 -2.33 4.57
C GLU A 413 25.94 -2.26 6.06
N THR A 414 25.84 -1.04 6.57
CA THR A 414 26.09 -0.78 7.96
C THR A 414 24.82 -0.98 8.78
N ASN A 415 24.97 -1.44 10.01
CA ASN A 415 23.85 -1.86 10.84
C ASN A 415 22.99 -0.70 11.33
N GLU A 416 23.51 0.52 11.30
CA GLU A 416 22.72 1.71 11.55
C GLU A 416 21.67 2.00 10.47
N THR A 417 21.80 1.50 9.23
CA THR A 417 20.93 1.91 8.12
C THR A 417 19.45 1.63 8.44
N LEU A 418 19.13 0.42 8.89
CA LEU A 418 17.77 0.08 9.29
C LEU A 418 17.32 0.82 10.55
N PHE A 419 18.20 1.03 11.52
CA PHE A 419 17.87 1.80 12.70
C PHE A 419 17.60 3.28 12.35
N ILE A 420 18.33 3.89 11.42
CA ILE A 420 18.04 5.23 10.91
C ILE A 420 16.61 5.30 10.36
N ARG A 421 16.19 4.30 9.56
CA ARG A 421 14.80 4.21 9.07
C ARG A 421 13.81 4.06 10.21
N LEU A 422 14.07 3.10 11.10
CA LEU A 422 13.19 2.80 12.23
C LEU A 422 13.05 3.97 13.20
N MET A 423 14.03 4.86 13.31
CA MET A 423 13.96 6.04 14.17
C MET A 423 13.27 7.25 13.52
N GLY A 424 12.68 7.06 12.33
CA GLY A 424 11.81 8.05 11.68
C GLY A 424 12.45 8.82 10.53
N HIS A 425 13.51 8.28 9.93
CA HIS A 425 14.20 8.93 8.81
C HIS A 425 14.03 8.18 7.49
N LEU A 426 13.34 8.79 6.53
CA LEU A 426 13.00 8.19 5.23
C LEU A 426 14.21 8.13 4.28
N SER A 427 14.10 7.25 3.27
CA SER A 427 15.16 6.98 2.29
C SER A 427 15.60 8.16 1.44
N PHE A 428 14.75 9.18 1.30
CA PHE A 428 15.05 10.38 0.50
C PHE A 428 15.67 11.55 1.29
N GLY A 429 16.10 11.33 2.53
CA GLY A 429 16.71 12.41 3.32
C GLY A 429 15.76 13.11 4.31
N GLU A 430 14.46 12.80 4.23
CA GLU A 430 13.43 13.47 5.03
C GLU A 430 13.20 12.79 6.39
N SER A 431 12.96 13.59 7.41
CA SER A 431 12.61 13.11 8.75
C SER A 431 11.09 13.18 8.92
N ALA A 432 10.44 12.04 9.16
CA ALA A 432 8.98 11.92 9.14
C ALA A 432 8.30 12.31 10.46
N VAL A 433 9.07 12.40 11.55
CA VAL A 433 8.55 12.58 12.92
C VAL A 433 8.93 13.93 13.53
N VAL A 434 9.06 14.97 12.71
CA VAL A 434 9.56 16.30 13.13
C VAL A 434 8.47 17.32 13.48
N ASP A 435 7.21 17.00 13.19
CA ASP A 435 6.05 17.87 13.41
C ASP A 435 5.72 18.03 14.90
N GLU A 436 5.42 19.24 15.34
CA GLU A 436 5.05 19.56 16.74
C GLU A 436 3.93 18.66 17.28
N ARG A 437 2.99 18.21 16.45
CA ARG A 437 1.91 17.28 16.85
C ARG A 437 2.42 15.95 17.42
N LEU A 438 3.64 15.56 17.07
CA LEU A 438 4.29 14.33 17.54
C LEU A 438 5.20 14.55 18.75
N ARG A 439 5.30 15.77 19.29
CA ARG A 439 6.18 16.09 20.43
C ARG A 439 5.93 15.20 21.65
N SER A 440 4.67 14.95 22.00
CA SER A 440 4.33 14.09 23.14
C SER A 440 4.76 12.63 22.90
N VAL A 441 4.61 12.14 21.68
CA VAL A 441 5.06 10.81 21.25
C VAL A 441 6.57 10.70 21.34
N VAL A 442 7.30 11.61 20.71
CA VAL A 442 8.77 11.64 20.72
C VAL A 442 9.30 11.80 22.14
N GLY A 443 8.69 12.66 22.96
CA GLY A 443 9.04 12.80 24.37
C GLY A 443 8.85 11.50 25.16
N SER A 444 7.81 10.73 24.86
CA SER A 444 7.60 9.41 25.48
C SER A 444 8.61 8.35 25.03
N MET A 445 9.35 8.59 23.94
CA MET A 445 10.34 7.70 23.33
C MET A 445 11.78 8.12 23.62
N GLN A 446 11.98 8.99 24.62
CA GLN A 446 13.29 9.51 24.97
C GLN A 446 14.33 8.41 25.20
N THR A 447 13.97 7.34 25.91
CA THR A 447 14.88 6.23 26.23
C THR A 447 15.34 5.50 24.97
N GLU A 448 14.45 5.27 24.02
CA GLU A 448 14.73 4.61 22.76
C GLU A 448 15.67 5.46 21.89
N TYR A 449 15.45 6.78 21.82
CA TYR A 449 16.34 7.70 21.11
C TYR A 449 17.73 7.79 21.75
N GLU A 450 17.80 7.78 23.09
CA GLU A 450 19.06 7.80 23.81
C GLU A 450 19.86 6.53 23.59
N GLN A 451 19.23 5.35 23.67
CA GLN A 451 19.86 4.07 23.39
C GLN A 451 20.40 4.01 21.96
N TRP A 452 19.61 4.48 20.99
CA TRP A 452 20.03 4.55 19.59
C TRP A 452 21.23 5.49 19.40
N ALA A 453 21.15 6.69 19.98
CA ALA A 453 22.21 7.69 19.91
C ALA A 453 23.53 7.16 20.51
N ASP A 454 23.49 6.57 21.70
CA ASP A 454 24.67 6.07 22.39
C ASP A 454 25.37 4.93 21.62
N ARG A 455 24.60 4.12 20.89
CA ARG A 455 25.15 3.01 20.09
C ARG A 455 25.76 3.47 18.77
N PHE A 456 25.09 4.38 18.06
CA PHE A 456 25.34 4.58 16.63
C PHE A 456 25.86 5.98 16.25
N LEU A 457 25.85 6.97 17.15
CA LEU A 457 26.37 8.31 16.83
C LEU A 457 27.85 8.38 16.41
N PRO A 458 28.74 7.44 16.76
CA PRO A 458 30.07 7.41 16.14
C PRO A 458 30.05 7.27 14.60
N HIS A 459 28.90 6.95 13.99
CA HIS A 459 28.73 6.93 12.55
C HIS A 459 28.22 8.27 11.98
N PRO A 460 28.88 8.88 10.98
CA PRO A 460 28.49 10.20 10.45
C PRO A 460 27.08 10.26 9.87
N GLU A 461 26.62 9.18 9.24
CA GLU A 461 25.26 9.12 8.68
C GLU A 461 24.18 9.18 9.78
N VAL A 462 24.49 8.64 10.96
CA VAL A 462 23.60 8.66 12.13
C VAL A 462 23.59 10.05 12.73
N VAL A 463 24.76 10.70 12.83
CA VAL A 463 24.82 12.11 13.25
C VAL A 463 24.00 12.99 12.32
N ARG A 464 24.09 12.78 11.00
CA ARG A 464 23.27 13.50 10.03
C ARG A 464 21.78 13.29 10.29
N ALA A 465 21.34 12.03 10.41
CA ALA A 465 19.94 11.70 10.63
C ALA A 465 19.41 12.25 11.96
N TYR A 466 20.18 12.07 13.04
CA TYR A 466 19.83 12.54 14.37
C TYR A 466 19.77 14.07 14.43
N ALA A 467 20.73 14.77 13.81
CA ALA A 467 20.68 16.23 13.71
C ALA A 467 19.45 16.72 12.93
N GLY A 468 19.06 16.02 11.86
CA GLY A 468 17.84 16.28 11.11
C GLY A 468 16.58 16.17 11.97
N LEU A 469 16.48 15.11 12.78
CA LEU A 469 15.39 14.90 13.74
C LEU A 469 15.36 15.99 14.82
N LEU A 470 16.49 16.25 15.47
CA LEU A 470 16.61 17.25 16.55
C LEU A 470 16.28 18.67 16.09
N ALA A 471 16.44 18.98 14.80
CA ALA A 471 16.05 20.27 14.24
C ALA A 471 14.53 20.44 14.10
N GLY A 472 13.74 19.38 14.26
CA GLY A 472 12.28 19.39 14.26
C GLY A 472 11.66 19.92 15.55
N ASP A 473 10.38 20.31 15.47
CA ASP A 473 9.61 20.83 16.59
C ASP A 473 9.18 19.71 17.55
N ALA A 474 9.01 18.48 17.05
CA ALA A 474 8.76 17.31 17.90
C ALA A 474 9.89 17.00 18.89
N PHE A 475 11.12 17.43 18.59
CA PHE A 475 12.34 17.08 19.34
C PHE A 475 12.84 18.19 20.26
N VAL A 476 12.06 19.26 20.47
CA VAL A 476 12.46 20.40 21.33
C VAL A 476 13.01 19.94 22.68
N ASP A 477 12.37 18.95 23.32
CA ASP A 477 12.73 18.47 24.66
C ASP A 477 14.02 17.63 24.66
N LEU A 478 14.36 16.98 23.53
CA LEU A 478 15.57 16.17 23.37
C LEU A 478 16.76 16.97 22.83
N ARG A 479 16.49 18.13 22.23
CA ARG A 479 17.47 18.90 21.45
C ARG A 479 18.75 19.24 22.20
N ARG A 480 18.62 19.71 23.45
CA ARG A 480 19.77 20.07 24.29
C ARG A 480 20.70 18.88 24.51
N LYS A 481 20.15 17.75 24.96
CA LYS A 481 20.93 16.53 25.23
C LYS A 481 21.52 15.96 23.94
N GLY A 482 20.74 15.98 22.85
CA GLY A 482 21.19 15.52 21.55
C GLY A 482 22.37 16.33 20.99
N ILE A 483 22.39 17.66 21.17
CA ILE A 483 23.54 18.50 20.78
C ILE A 483 24.80 18.09 21.57
N ALA A 484 24.67 17.83 22.87
CA ALA A 484 25.80 17.37 23.69
C ALA A 484 26.34 16.01 23.20
N GLN A 485 25.45 15.06 22.87
CA GLN A 485 25.85 13.76 22.32
C GLN A 485 26.54 13.89 20.95
N ILE A 486 26.03 14.74 20.06
CA ILE A 486 26.67 15.04 18.76
C ILE A 486 28.04 15.70 18.96
N ALA A 487 28.15 16.62 19.91
CA ALA A 487 29.41 17.31 20.22
C ALA A 487 30.49 16.35 20.72
N ALA A 488 30.11 15.29 21.43
CA ALA A 488 31.02 14.21 21.82
C ALA A 488 31.39 13.34 20.60
N ALA A 489 30.40 12.87 19.83
CA ALA A 489 30.64 11.93 18.72
C ALA A 489 31.50 12.52 17.59
N THR A 490 31.36 13.82 17.30
CA THR A 490 32.07 14.47 16.20
C THR A 490 33.56 14.72 16.45
N GLU A 491 34.06 14.53 17.68
CA GLU A 491 35.51 14.65 17.98
C GLU A 491 36.33 13.59 17.25
N ASP A 492 35.78 12.39 17.11
CA ASP A 492 36.47 11.25 16.50
C ASP A 492 36.38 11.25 14.97
N PHE A 493 35.69 12.23 14.37
CA PHE A 493 35.47 12.26 12.93
C PHE A 493 36.70 12.79 12.17
N ASN A 494 37.28 11.93 11.33
CA ASN A 494 38.29 12.33 10.34
C ASN A 494 37.69 13.12 9.16
N ASP A 495 38.54 13.74 8.35
CA ASP A 495 38.12 14.55 7.20
C ASP A 495 37.39 13.78 6.10
N TRP A 496 37.60 12.47 5.99
CA TRP A 496 36.89 11.65 5.01
C TRP A 496 35.40 11.57 5.35
N HIS A 497 35.02 11.42 6.62
CA HIS A 497 33.62 11.43 7.06
C HIS A 497 32.87 12.70 6.62
N TRP A 498 33.50 13.87 6.74
CA TRP A 498 32.89 15.14 6.36
C TRP A 498 32.74 15.32 4.84
N ARG A 499 33.60 14.67 4.05
CA ARG A 499 33.55 14.73 2.58
C ARG A 499 32.58 13.71 1.99
N SER A 500 32.53 12.51 2.56
CA SER A 500 31.73 11.39 2.05
C SER A 500 30.25 11.51 2.39
N HIS A 501 29.90 12.22 3.48
CA HIS A 501 28.51 12.43 3.87
C HIS A 501 28.05 13.85 3.51
N TYR A 502 27.64 14.00 2.24
CA TYR A 502 27.32 15.30 1.60
C TYR A 502 26.37 16.19 2.41
N TYR A 503 25.45 15.60 3.18
CA TYR A 503 24.42 16.31 3.92
C TYR A 503 24.68 16.43 5.44
N LEU A 504 25.82 15.93 5.95
CA LEU A 504 26.14 16.00 7.38
C LEU A 504 26.22 17.47 7.86
N THR A 505 27.01 18.27 7.16
CA THR A 505 27.24 19.68 7.49
C THR A 505 25.95 20.49 7.45
N SER A 506 25.09 20.26 6.45
CA SER A 506 23.84 21.00 6.32
C SER A 506 22.85 20.64 7.44
N ALA A 507 22.78 19.37 7.84
CA ALA A 507 21.95 18.93 8.97
C ALA A 507 22.41 19.54 10.31
N LEU A 508 23.73 19.52 10.59
CA LEU A 508 24.28 20.13 11.79
C LEU A 508 24.06 21.64 11.84
N LEU A 509 24.29 22.35 10.73
CA LEU A 509 24.02 23.78 10.65
C LEU A 509 22.55 24.10 10.91
N LYS A 510 21.62 23.36 10.29
CA LYS A 510 20.18 23.54 10.52
C LYS A 510 19.82 23.36 12.00
N LEU A 511 20.36 22.32 12.65
CA LEU A 511 20.15 22.08 14.08
C LEU A 511 20.66 23.27 14.93
N LEU A 512 21.87 23.75 14.69
CA LEU A 512 22.43 24.87 15.45
C LEU A 512 21.65 26.16 15.20
N GLU A 513 21.23 26.45 13.96
CA GLU A 513 20.40 27.61 13.61
C GLU A 513 19.07 27.60 14.37
N VAL A 514 18.38 26.46 14.40
CA VAL A 514 17.14 26.27 15.17
C VAL A 514 17.39 26.46 16.66
N TYR A 515 18.41 25.80 17.21
CA TYR A 515 18.74 25.89 18.64
C TYR A 515 19.10 27.32 19.06
N TRP A 516 19.89 28.03 18.25
CA TRP A 516 20.25 29.42 18.50
C TRP A 516 19.03 30.34 18.48
N ARG A 517 18.15 30.19 17.48
CA ARG A 517 16.92 31.01 17.37
C ARG A 517 16.05 30.91 18.62
N GLU A 518 15.93 29.72 19.18
CA GLU A 518 15.06 29.47 20.34
C GLU A 518 15.73 29.75 21.68
N ASN A 519 17.05 29.59 21.78
CA ASN A 519 17.78 29.61 23.05
C ASN A 519 18.89 30.67 23.11
N GLN A 520 18.87 31.70 22.25
CA GLN A 520 19.92 32.71 22.15
C GLN A 520 20.34 33.26 23.53
N GLY A 521 19.38 33.68 24.35
CA GLY A 521 19.64 34.22 25.69
C GLY A 521 20.33 33.20 26.60
N SER A 522 19.88 31.95 26.59
CA SER A 522 20.44 30.86 27.38
C SER A 522 21.84 30.48 26.91
N VAL A 523 22.08 30.37 25.60
CA VAL A 523 23.42 30.07 25.04
C VAL A 523 24.43 31.17 25.39
N ILE A 524 23.99 32.44 25.45
CA ILE A 524 24.87 33.57 25.83
C ILE A 524 25.16 33.61 27.34
N ARG A 525 24.30 33.05 28.19
CA ARG A 525 24.39 33.16 29.65
C ARG A 525 24.94 31.90 30.33
N ASP A 526 24.51 30.72 29.90
CA ASP A 526 24.95 29.42 30.42
C ASP A 526 26.22 28.97 29.68
N SER A 527 27.31 28.72 30.43
CA SER A 527 28.59 28.29 29.86
C SER A 527 28.52 26.84 29.37
N SER A 528 27.88 25.94 30.11
CA SER A 528 27.79 24.53 29.74
C SER A 528 27.01 24.37 28.43
N LEU A 529 25.90 25.09 28.27
CA LEU A 529 25.14 25.09 27.02
C LEU A 529 25.91 25.64 25.83
N ARG A 530 26.78 26.63 26.09
CA ARG A 530 27.59 27.25 25.06
C ARG A 530 28.70 26.34 24.60
N ASP A 531 29.28 25.55 25.51
CA ASP A 531 30.45 24.73 25.22
C ASP A 531 30.11 23.66 24.18
N ASP A 532 29.04 22.88 24.36
CA ASP A 532 28.61 21.86 23.38
C ASP A 532 28.24 22.47 22.03
N PHE A 533 27.47 23.57 22.05
CA PHE A 533 27.10 24.30 20.84
C PHE A 533 28.34 24.80 20.07
N THR A 534 29.27 25.41 20.80
CA THR A 534 30.50 26.00 20.21
C THR A 534 31.42 24.91 19.72
N LYS A 535 31.45 23.74 20.36
CA LYS A 535 32.25 22.59 19.93
C LYS A 535 31.83 22.09 18.55
N VAL A 536 30.54 21.83 18.34
CA VAL A 536 30.01 21.44 17.02
C VAL A 536 30.24 22.53 15.98
N LEU A 537 29.97 23.80 16.33
CA LEU A 537 30.20 24.93 15.44
C LEU A 537 31.67 25.07 15.04
N LYS A 538 32.58 24.91 16.01
CA LYS A 538 34.02 24.99 15.80
C LYS A 538 34.52 23.91 14.84
N THR A 539 34.05 22.67 15.03
CA THR A 539 34.37 21.55 14.13
C THR A 539 34.04 21.86 12.67
N MET A 540 32.97 22.63 12.42
CA MET A 540 32.59 23.08 11.08
C MET A 540 33.37 24.33 10.61
N THR A 541 33.66 25.29 11.50
CA THR A 541 34.45 26.48 11.14
C THR A 541 35.90 26.17 10.84
N ASP A 542 36.49 25.23 11.56
CA ASP A 542 37.87 24.78 11.34
C ASP A 542 38.03 24.15 9.95
N ARG A 543 36.92 23.67 9.37
CA ARG A 543 36.81 23.15 8.00
C ARG A 543 36.38 24.19 6.97
N GLN A 544 36.34 25.46 7.36
CA GLN A 544 36.03 26.61 6.49
C GLN A 544 34.64 26.54 5.84
N ILE A 545 33.66 25.95 6.51
CA ILE A 545 32.27 25.94 6.02
C ILE A 545 31.70 27.37 6.12
N PRO A 546 31.33 28.04 5.00
CA PRO A 546 31.00 29.47 5.01
C PRO A 546 29.88 29.85 5.98
N ARG A 547 28.76 29.11 5.98
CA ARG A 547 27.63 29.38 6.88
C ARG A 547 27.97 29.15 8.36
N ALA A 548 28.92 28.25 8.67
CA ALA A 548 29.41 28.06 10.03
C ALA A 548 30.22 29.28 10.50
N LEU A 549 31.06 29.84 9.63
CA LEU A 549 31.84 31.07 9.92
C LEU A 549 30.92 32.26 10.17
N GLU A 550 29.88 32.44 9.36
CA GLU A 550 28.85 33.48 9.56
C GLU A 550 28.15 33.32 10.91
N MET A 551 27.81 32.09 11.29
CA MET A 551 27.16 31.81 12.58
C MET A 551 28.10 32.08 13.76
N GLN A 552 29.39 31.74 13.64
CA GLN A 552 30.41 32.05 14.65
C GLN A 552 30.56 33.57 14.84
N ASP A 553 30.59 34.34 13.75
CA ASP A 553 30.60 35.80 13.79
C ASP A 553 29.38 36.37 14.51
N ARG A 554 28.18 35.83 14.22
CA ARG A 554 26.93 36.22 14.90
C ARG A 554 26.98 35.94 16.40
N LEU A 555 27.51 34.79 16.81
CA LEU A 555 27.71 34.42 18.22
C LEU A 555 28.65 35.40 18.93
N ILE A 556 29.79 35.75 18.30
CA ILE A 556 30.77 36.70 18.86
C ILE A 556 30.16 38.10 19.00
N ARG A 557 29.43 38.59 18.00
CA ARG A 557 28.76 39.90 18.06
C ARG A 557 27.73 39.95 19.16
N SER A 558 26.90 38.92 19.29
CA SER A 558 25.84 38.85 20.31
C SER A 558 26.39 38.84 21.75
N ARG A 559 27.63 38.36 21.96
CA ARG A 559 28.31 38.44 23.25
C ARG A 559 28.85 39.82 23.58
N ARG A 560 29.15 40.65 22.57
CA ARG A 560 29.68 42.02 22.75
C ARG A 560 28.58 43.04 23.02
N SER A 561 27.31 42.68 22.82
CA SER A 561 26.14 43.55 23.05
C SER A 561 25.15 42.96 24.07
N PRO A 562 25.49 42.80 25.37
CA PRO A 562 24.59 42.16 26.34
C PRO A 562 23.37 43.01 26.75
N ASN A 563 23.34 44.30 26.38
CA ASN A 563 22.30 45.26 26.77
C ASN A 563 21.79 46.03 25.55
N SER A 564 20.70 45.56 24.95
CA SER A 564 19.72 46.35 24.20
C SER A 564 18.36 45.69 24.28
#